data_AF-A0A7S0C5X1-F1
#
_entry.id   AF-A0A7S0C5X1-F1
#
_cell.length_a   1.000
_cell.length_b   1.000
_cell.length_c   1.000
_cell.angle_alpha   90.00
_cell.angle_beta   90.00
_cell.angle_gamma   90.00
#
_symmetry.space_group_name_H-M   'P 1'
#
loop_
_entity.id
_entity.type
_entity.pdbx_description
1 polymer ?
#
loop_
_entity_poly.entity_id
_entity_poly.type
_entity_poly.pdbx_seq_one_letter_code
_entity_poly.pdbx_strand_id
1 'polypeptide(L)'
;FVEKLDALKTDKCPDSGEKILNNLLSGDAENKIKKLCDDAYANTDAASLFSDISNKGFEFDNEYYSGGTSWNYEIETNDGDNNLKDSSARVGRVFREEAQRSIIDLPTYLPSFDPEQDGCDMNAAFCCWTQDRQANDNNGNCNTPYDSQCIDSDPGDNANFCYTDHSRSSTATHVAGGFSIFGDIQNGKENIEGSIHCHGFAWGDDARDSSSIYKGNNLFFISMYDHMYTRGYVRNAPGSAMCGCAENMAVVTRADCTEIESEEEFKLSYDAGTSVLSVELLRIVDVDFNACNGVDADGNDDNNDLESYYRRLVEEGRASQSNFEKLQKILVGTDAGKCNAAIVEFMEEQGIVQSSTSAATANKGDSKEVKVKDPAYENASEGGDGDMPDAPAEFV
;
A
#
# COMPACT_ATOMS: atom_id res chain seq x y z
N PHE A 1 1.58 -10.71 -24.89
CA PHE A 1 1.45 -10.21 -26.29
C PHE A 1 2.39 -10.92 -27.26
N VAL A 2 3.70 -11.02 -26.97
CA VAL A 2 4.70 -11.69 -27.84
C VAL A 2 4.36 -13.16 -28.15
N GLU A 3 3.89 -13.94 -27.17
CA GLU A 3 3.45 -15.33 -27.41
C GLU A 3 2.21 -15.46 -28.31
N LYS A 4 1.25 -14.51 -28.22
CA LYS A 4 0.07 -14.48 -29.09
C LYS A 4 0.44 -14.13 -30.54
N LEU A 5 1.56 -13.43 -30.74
CA LEU A 5 2.11 -13.09 -32.04
C LEU A 5 2.72 -14.31 -32.75
N ASP A 6 3.26 -15.26 -31.99
CA ASP A 6 3.78 -16.52 -32.51
C ASP A 6 2.67 -17.45 -33.04
N ALA A 7 1.43 -17.32 -32.54
CA ALA A 7 0.25 -18.03 -33.05
C ALA A 7 -0.19 -17.55 -34.45
N LEU A 8 0.24 -16.38 -34.90
CA LEU A 8 0.00 -15.90 -36.28
C LEU A 8 0.82 -16.66 -37.34
N LYS A 9 1.76 -17.53 -36.92
CA LYS A 9 2.56 -18.38 -37.83
C LYS A 9 1.74 -19.45 -38.56
N THR A 10 0.57 -19.84 -38.03
CA THR A 10 -0.14 -21.06 -38.49
C THR A 10 -1.26 -20.85 -39.48
N ASP A 11 -1.73 -19.62 -39.69
CA ASP A 11 -2.78 -19.34 -40.68
C ASP A 11 -2.25 -18.52 -41.86
N LYS A 12 -2.60 -18.98 -43.06
CA LYS A 12 -2.21 -18.45 -44.36
C LYS A 12 -2.39 -16.93 -44.43
N CYS A 13 -1.34 -16.18 -44.14
CA CYS A 13 -1.30 -14.75 -44.35
C CYS A 13 -1.19 -14.46 -45.87
N PRO A 14 -2.04 -13.58 -46.44
CA PRO A 14 -1.80 -13.01 -47.77
C PRO A 14 -0.53 -12.18 -47.77
N ASP A 15 0.02 -11.81 -48.94
CA ASP A 15 1.30 -11.07 -49.14
C ASP A 15 1.50 -9.80 -48.26
N SER A 16 0.44 -9.26 -47.64
CA SER A 16 0.48 -8.19 -46.64
C SER A 16 0.94 -8.65 -45.24
N GLY A 17 0.59 -9.87 -44.82
CA GLY A 17 0.97 -10.43 -43.53
C GLY A 17 2.45 -10.80 -43.46
N GLU A 18 3.06 -11.20 -44.57
CA GLU A 18 4.50 -11.51 -44.64
C GLU A 18 5.38 -10.25 -44.45
N LYS A 19 4.90 -9.08 -44.91
CA LYS A 19 5.57 -7.78 -44.68
C LYS A 19 5.40 -7.28 -43.25
N ILE A 20 4.22 -7.48 -42.65
CA ILE A 20 3.96 -7.21 -41.23
C ILE A 20 4.90 -8.08 -40.39
N LEU A 21 4.98 -9.38 -40.69
CA LEU A 21 5.90 -10.32 -40.05
C LEU A 21 7.36 -9.89 -40.24
N ASN A 22 7.79 -9.50 -41.44
CA ASN A 22 9.17 -9.06 -41.69
C ASN A 22 9.53 -7.74 -40.98
N ASN A 23 8.60 -6.80 -40.84
CA ASN A 23 8.81 -5.60 -40.01
C ASN A 23 8.88 -5.96 -38.51
N LEU A 24 8.05 -6.91 -38.08
CA LEU A 24 7.98 -7.47 -36.72
C LEU A 24 9.04 -8.55 -36.43
N LEU A 25 9.90 -8.91 -37.39
CA LEU A 25 10.98 -9.89 -37.22
C LEU A 25 12.36 -9.30 -37.55
N SER A 26 12.42 -8.01 -37.90
CA SER A 26 13.69 -7.26 -37.84
C SER A 26 14.22 -7.31 -36.40
N GLY A 27 15.55 -7.35 -36.20
CA GLY A 27 16.21 -7.63 -34.91
C GLY A 27 15.94 -6.68 -33.74
N ASP A 28 14.94 -5.79 -33.87
CA ASP A 28 14.49 -4.80 -32.89
C ASP A 28 12.94 -4.74 -32.80
N ALA A 29 12.24 -5.76 -33.28
CA ALA A 29 10.78 -5.75 -33.35
C ALA A 29 10.08 -5.73 -31.99
N GLU A 30 10.67 -6.35 -30.98
CA GLU A 30 10.16 -6.32 -29.62
C GLU A 30 10.11 -4.89 -29.08
N ASN A 31 11.19 -4.11 -29.25
CA ASN A 31 11.23 -2.71 -28.82
C ASN A 31 10.28 -1.83 -29.64
N LYS A 32 10.12 -2.11 -30.94
CA LYS A 32 9.11 -1.42 -31.77
C LYS A 32 7.69 -1.66 -31.28
N ILE A 33 7.35 -2.90 -30.96
CA ILE A 33 6.03 -3.25 -30.39
C ILE A 33 5.85 -2.56 -29.05
N LYS A 34 6.85 -2.65 -28.16
CA LYS A 34 6.84 -2.01 -26.84
C LYS A 34 6.53 -0.51 -26.95
N LYS A 35 7.20 0.18 -27.87
CA LYS A 35 6.96 1.59 -28.14
C LYS A 35 5.54 1.88 -28.66
N LEU A 36 5.02 1.04 -29.56
CA LEU A 36 3.65 1.20 -30.06
C LEU A 36 2.60 0.98 -28.97
N CYS A 37 2.86 0.08 -28.02
CA CYS A 37 2.02 -0.10 -26.84
C CYS A 37 2.09 1.13 -25.91
N ASP A 38 3.28 1.70 -25.67
CA ASP A 38 3.42 2.93 -24.89
C ASP A 38 2.60 4.07 -25.49
N ASP A 39 2.72 4.25 -26.82
CA ASP A 39 1.97 5.26 -27.56
C ASP A 39 0.46 4.97 -27.46
N ALA A 40 0.02 3.71 -27.45
CA ALA A 40 -1.38 3.35 -27.33
C ALA A 40 -1.97 3.70 -25.95
N TYR A 41 -1.23 3.46 -24.86
CA TYR A 41 -1.65 3.86 -23.51
C TYR A 41 -1.57 5.37 -23.31
N ALA A 42 -0.54 6.04 -23.81
CA ALA A 42 -0.40 7.49 -23.66
C ALA A 42 -1.47 8.31 -24.40
N ASN A 43 -2.09 7.73 -25.44
CA ASN A 43 -3.12 8.40 -26.25
C ASN A 43 -4.53 7.87 -25.98
N THR A 44 -4.75 7.11 -24.91
CA THR A 44 -6.08 6.60 -24.56
C THR A 44 -6.90 7.63 -23.79
N ASP A 45 -8.21 7.71 -24.10
CA ASP A 45 -9.19 8.45 -23.30
C ASP A 45 -9.64 7.65 -22.06
N ALA A 46 -9.13 6.42 -21.89
CA ALA A 46 -9.48 5.53 -20.79
C ALA A 46 -8.66 5.79 -19.51
N ALA A 47 -7.82 6.82 -19.46
CA ALA A 47 -7.08 7.20 -18.25
C ALA A 47 -7.85 8.24 -17.43
N SER A 48 -7.82 8.12 -16.11
CA SER A 48 -8.47 9.02 -15.15
C SER A 48 -7.49 9.43 -14.05
N LEU A 49 -7.59 10.70 -13.63
CA LEU A 49 -6.73 11.22 -12.56
C LEU A 49 -7.23 10.73 -11.20
N PHE A 50 -6.29 10.32 -10.34
CA PHE A 50 -6.64 9.89 -8.98
C PHE A 50 -7.36 10.99 -8.18
N SER A 51 -7.02 12.25 -8.38
CA SER A 51 -7.65 13.40 -7.71
C SER A 51 -9.15 13.53 -8.01
N ASP A 52 -9.60 12.96 -9.13
CA ASP A 52 -11.02 12.98 -9.49
C ASP A 52 -11.83 12.00 -8.63
N ILE A 53 -11.20 11.05 -7.94
CA ILE A 53 -11.91 10.04 -7.15
C ILE A 53 -12.63 10.68 -5.96
N SER A 54 -11.93 11.45 -5.13
CA SER A 54 -12.56 12.20 -4.04
C SER A 54 -13.24 13.46 -4.56
N ASN A 55 -12.62 14.11 -5.56
CA ASN A 55 -12.96 15.42 -6.08
C ASN A 55 -13.05 16.50 -4.97
N LYS A 56 -12.20 16.36 -3.94
CA LYS A 56 -12.15 17.26 -2.78
C LYS A 56 -10.86 18.08 -2.70
N GLY A 57 -9.93 17.86 -3.63
CA GLY A 57 -8.68 18.61 -3.76
C GLY A 57 -7.52 18.00 -2.98
N PHE A 58 -6.34 18.54 -3.25
CA PHE A 58 -5.06 18.05 -2.75
C PHE A 58 -5.04 17.83 -1.24
N GLU A 59 -5.49 18.83 -0.46
CA GLU A 59 -5.43 18.77 0.99
C GLU A 59 -6.28 17.63 1.54
N PHE A 60 -7.45 17.38 0.93
CA PHE A 60 -8.30 16.27 1.37
C PHE A 60 -7.63 14.92 1.07
N ASP A 61 -7.10 14.74 -0.14
CA ASP A 61 -6.46 13.49 -0.53
C ASP A 61 -5.19 13.23 0.30
N ASN A 62 -4.37 14.24 0.50
CA ASN A 62 -3.17 14.16 1.35
C ASN A 62 -3.52 13.77 2.78
N GLU A 63 -4.48 14.46 3.39
CA GLU A 63 -4.87 14.16 4.76
C GLU A 63 -5.53 12.78 4.86
N TYR A 64 -6.33 12.35 3.88
CA TYR A 64 -6.93 11.02 3.89
C TYR A 64 -5.85 9.92 3.95
N TYR A 65 -4.84 9.99 3.09
CA TYR A 65 -3.74 9.02 3.07
C TYR A 65 -2.79 9.13 4.27
N SER A 66 -2.86 10.22 5.01
CA SER A 66 -2.13 10.45 6.25
C SER A 66 -2.93 10.01 7.49
N GLY A 67 -4.15 9.47 7.29
CA GLY A 67 -5.04 9.01 8.36
C GLY A 67 -5.95 10.10 8.93
N GLY A 68 -6.04 11.26 8.28
CA GLY A 68 -6.88 12.41 8.61
C GLY A 68 -8.18 12.49 7.80
N THR A 69 -8.86 13.63 7.87
CA THR A 69 -10.20 13.92 7.29
C THR A 69 -11.39 13.26 8.00
N SER A 70 -12.59 13.71 7.65
CA SER A 70 -13.84 13.11 8.11
C SER A 70 -14.00 11.65 7.72
N TRP A 71 -13.38 11.20 6.61
CA TRP A 71 -13.42 9.80 6.19
C TRP A 71 -12.66 8.87 7.15
N ASN A 72 -11.65 9.37 7.87
CA ASN A 72 -10.96 8.59 8.89
C ASN A 72 -11.46 8.84 10.32
N TYR A 73 -12.05 10.01 10.59
CA TYR A 73 -12.27 10.47 11.96
C TYR A 73 -13.69 10.35 12.48
N GLU A 74 -14.67 10.57 11.62
CA GLU A 74 -16.06 10.50 12.05
C GLU A 74 -16.44 9.04 12.34
N ILE A 75 -17.47 8.85 13.16
CA ILE A 75 -18.12 7.54 13.35
C ILE A 75 -19.60 7.81 13.13
N GLU A 76 -20.30 6.87 12.49
CA GLU A 76 -21.74 6.99 12.32
C GLU A 76 -22.41 7.14 13.69
N THR A 77 -23.41 7.99 13.82
CA THR A 77 -24.13 8.14 15.10
C THR A 77 -25.36 7.24 15.13
N ASN A 78 -25.93 7.01 16.32
CA ASN A 78 -27.20 6.28 16.42
C ASN A 78 -28.37 6.95 15.67
N ASP A 79 -28.27 8.25 15.40
CA ASP A 79 -29.25 9.02 14.63
C ASP A 79 -29.00 8.94 13.10
N GLY A 80 -27.94 8.25 12.67
CA GLY A 80 -27.56 8.05 11.26
C GLY A 80 -26.70 9.17 10.67
N ASP A 81 -26.22 10.12 11.48
CA ASP A 81 -25.27 11.13 11.02
C ASP A 81 -23.91 10.49 10.74
N ASN A 82 -23.11 11.11 9.87
CA ASN A 82 -21.76 10.65 9.48
C ASN A 82 -21.70 9.23 8.89
N ASN A 83 -22.81 8.73 8.33
CA ASN A 83 -22.81 7.47 7.60
C ASN A 83 -21.72 7.48 6.50
N LEU A 84 -20.82 6.49 6.54
CA LEU A 84 -19.66 6.45 5.64
C LEU A 84 -20.10 6.23 4.19
N LYS A 85 -21.09 5.36 3.96
CA LYS A 85 -21.58 5.04 2.61
C LYS A 85 -22.17 6.25 1.90
N ASP A 86 -22.81 7.15 2.65
CA ASP A 86 -23.35 8.41 2.14
C ASP A 86 -22.25 9.46 1.92
N SER A 87 -21.40 9.67 2.92
CA SER A 87 -20.33 10.69 2.86
C SER A 87 -19.20 10.38 1.86
N SER A 88 -19.03 9.10 1.51
CA SER A 88 -18.06 8.60 0.52
C SER A 88 -18.72 7.92 -0.68
N ALA A 89 -20.00 8.20 -0.96
CA ALA A 89 -20.77 7.59 -2.05
C ALA A 89 -20.11 7.65 -3.44
N ARG A 90 -19.21 8.62 -3.66
CA ARG A 90 -18.41 8.75 -4.88
C ARG A 90 -17.47 7.57 -5.07
N VAL A 91 -16.87 7.03 -4.01
CA VAL A 91 -15.99 5.85 -4.06
C VAL A 91 -16.73 4.64 -4.64
N GLY A 92 -17.92 4.33 -4.12
CA GLY A 92 -18.73 3.24 -4.66
C GLY A 92 -19.14 3.44 -6.13
N ARG A 93 -19.27 4.69 -6.58
CA ARG A 93 -19.54 5.01 -7.99
C ARG A 93 -18.32 4.79 -8.86
N VAL A 94 -17.17 5.33 -8.47
CA VAL A 94 -15.89 5.18 -9.18
C VAL A 94 -15.58 3.69 -9.35
N PHE A 95 -15.78 2.86 -8.33
CA PHE A 95 -15.57 1.42 -8.48
C PHE A 95 -16.44 0.81 -9.59
N ARG A 96 -17.75 1.06 -9.59
CA ARG A 96 -18.69 0.44 -10.54
C ARG A 96 -18.59 1.01 -11.97
N GLU A 97 -18.22 2.28 -12.10
CA GLU A 97 -18.30 3.00 -13.38
C GLU A 97 -16.93 3.22 -14.03
N GLU A 98 -15.84 3.29 -13.23
CA GLU A 98 -14.52 3.71 -13.69
C GLU A 98 -13.44 2.65 -13.39
N ALA A 99 -13.18 2.32 -12.12
CA ALA A 99 -12.01 1.55 -11.71
C ALA A 99 -11.89 0.13 -12.32
N GLN A 100 -13.01 -0.46 -12.76
CA GLN A 100 -13.05 -1.76 -13.44
C GLN A 100 -12.88 -1.66 -14.98
N ARG A 101 -12.79 -0.45 -15.54
CA ARG A 101 -12.88 -0.18 -17.00
C ARG A 101 -11.99 0.96 -17.49
N SER A 102 -11.19 1.55 -16.60
CA SER A 102 -10.29 2.66 -16.88
C SER A 102 -8.94 2.42 -16.20
N ILE A 103 -7.91 3.14 -16.65
CA ILE A 103 -6.63 3.25 -15.93
C ILE A 103 -6.77 4.41 -14.96
N ILE A 104 -6.41 4.18 -13.70
CA ILE A 104 -6.30 5.20 -12.67
C ILE A 104 -4.81 5.39 -12.40
N ASP A 105 -4.32 6.62 -12.55
CA ASP A 105 -2.92 6.95 -12.25
C ASP A 105 -2.62 6.78 -10.76
N LEU A 106 -1.40 6.35 -10.41
CA LEU A 106 -0.93 6.43 -9.03
C LEU A 106 -0.87 7.93 -8.61
N PRO A 107 -1.31 8.31 -7.40
CA PRO A 107 -1.35 9.71 -6.98
C PRO A 107 0.04 10.22 -6.60
N THR A 108 0.97 10.30 -7.55
CA THR A 108 2.33 10.84 -7.39
C THR A 108 2.35 12.35 -7.18
N TYR A 109 1.21 12.99 -6.98
CA TYR A 109 1.15 14.34 -6.46
C TYR A 109 1.11 14.36 -4.93
N LEU A 110 0.92 13.20 -4.28
CA LEU A 110 0.83 13.06 -2.83
C LEU A 110 2.18 12.67 -2.21
N PRO A 111 2.59 13.31 -1.10
CA PRO A 111 3.80 12.96 -0.35
C PRO A 111 3.94 11.47 0.01
N SER A 112 2.83 10.77 0.33
CA SER A 112 2.89 9.33 0.66
C SER A 112 3.29 8.44 -0.52
N PHE A 113 3.17 8.93 -1.76
CA PHE A 113 3.42 8.18 -2.99
C PHE A 113 4.53 8.76 -3.87
N ASP A 114 4.78 10.06 -3.77
CA ASP A 114 5.89 10.74 -4.44
C ASP A 114 6.27 12.00 -3.65
N PRO A 115 7.14 11.85 -2.63
CA PRO A 115 7.62 12.97 -1.83
C PRO A 115 8.74 13.79 -2.51
N GLU A 116 8.93 13.68 -3.83
CA GLU A 116 10.01 14.23 -4.68
C GLU A 116 11.25 13.30 -4.89
N GLN A 117 11.05 12.17 -5.59
CA GLN A 117 12.04 11.23 -6.20
C GLN A 117 12.61 10.04 -5.41
N ASP A 118 12.14 9.76 -4.19
CA ASP A 118 12.42 8.45 -3.51
C ASP A 118 11.11 7.65 -3.28
N GLY A 119 10.01 8.06 -3.91
CA GLY A 119 8.69 7.45 -3.74
C GLY A 119 8.54 6.19 -4.58
N CYS A 120 8.36 5.05 -3.91
CA CYS A 120 7.97 3.77 -4.51
C CYS A 120 9.06 3.08 -5.37
N ASP A 121 10.34 3.32 -5.09
CA ASP A 121 11.48 2.64 -5.74
C ASP A 121 11.48 1.12 -5.54
N MET A 122 10.88 0.64 -4.44
CA MET A 122 10.71 -0.76 -4.11
C MET A 122 9.61 -1.41 -4.94
N ASN A 123 8.85 -0.68 -5.74
CA ASN A 123 7.71 -1.19 -6.50
C ASN A 123 6.65 -1.90 -5.63
N ALA A 124 6.43 -1.39 -4.41
CA ALA A 124 5.41 -1.89 -3.50
C ALA A 124 4.78 -0.72 -2.72
N ALA A 125 3.48 -0.84 -2.43
CA ALA A 125 2.75 0.10 -1.61
C ALA A 125 1.71 -0.67 -0.79
N PHE A 126 1.41 -0.17 0.40
CA PHE A 126 0.40 -0.78 1.26
C PHE A 126 -0.25 0.24 2.18
N CYS A 127 -1.39 -0.14 2.70
CA CYS A 127 -2.14 0.55 3.73
C CYS A 127 -2.07 -0.24 5.03
N CYS A 128 -2.13 0.45 6.17
CA CYS A 128 -2.39 -0.16 7.47
C CYS A 128 -3.41 0.66 8.24
N TRP A 129 -4.42 -0.02 8.76
CA TRP A 129 -5.52 0.54 9.52
C TRP A 129 -5.50 0.06 10.96
N THR A 130 -5.94 0.95 11.86
CA THR A 130 -5.96 0.70 13.30
C THR A 130 -7.34 0.86 13.90
N GLN A 131 -8.34 1.26 13.12
CA GLN A 131 -9.71 1.41 13.58
C GLN A 131 -10.71 0.89 12.55
N ASP A 132 -11.86 0.47 13.07
CA ASP A 132 -13.07 0.14 12.33
C ASP A 132 -14.20 1.07 12.76
N ARG A 133 -14.88 1.68 11.79
CA ARG A 133 -15.97 2.64 12.00
C ARG A 133 -17.31 2.21 11.39
N GLN A 134 -17.43 0.97 10.91
CA GLN A 134 -18.66 0.51 10.24
C GLN A 134 -19.20 -0.78 10.87
N ALA A 135 -20.44 -0.75 11.34
CA ALA A 135 -21.07 -1.91 11.96
C ALA A 135 -21.83 -2.76 10.94
N ASN A 136 -22.01 -4.05 11.26
CA ASN A 136 -22.84 -5.00 10.51
C ASN A 136 -22.33 -5.32 9.09
N ASP A 137 -21.03 -5.22 8.84
CA ASP A 137 -20.40 -5.58 7.57
C ASP A 137 -19.56 -6.89 7.65
N ASN A 138 -19.57 -7.55 8.82
CA ASN A 138 -18.77 -8.74 9.15
C ASN A 138 -17.25 -8.52 9.10
N ASN A 139 -16.79 -7.29 9.27
CA ASN A 139 -15.38 -6.93 9.41
C ASN A 139 -15.19 -6.20 10.75
N GLY A 140 -13.96 -6.26 11.28
CA GLY A 140 -13.62 -5.62 12.56
C GLY A 140 -14.54 -5.97 13.73
N ASN A 141 -14.61 -5.06 14.70
CA ASN A 141 -15.44 -5.20 15.90
C ASN A 141 -16.38 -4.01 16.16
N CYS A 142 -16.51 -3.06 15.22
CA CYS A 142 -17.51 -2.00 15.32
C CYS A 142 -18.93 -2.58 15.35
N ASN A 143 -19.74 -2.11 16.31
CA ASN A 143 -21.10 -2.58 16.46
C ASN A 143 -22.09 -1.45 16.81
N THR A 144 -23.38 -1.75 16.67
CA THR A 144 -24.47 -0.86 17.10
C THR A 144 -24.91 -1.18 18.53
N PRO A 145 -25.29 -0.18 19.35
CA PRO A 145 -25.40 1.25 19.04
C PRO A 145 -24.04 1.94 18.85
N TYR A 146 -23.86 2.69 17.77
CA TYR A 146 -22.57 3.24 17.36
C TYR A 146 -21.93 4.10 18.45
N ASP A 147 -22.70 5.01 19.07
CA ASP A 147 -22.21 5.94 20.10
C ASP A 147 -21.66 5.25 21.37
N SER A 148 -21.72 3.92 21.46
CA SER A 148 -21.19 3.17 22.62
C SER A 148 -20.48 1.86 22.27
N GLN A 149 -20.67 1.32 21.06
CA GLN A 149 -20.08 0.04 20.65
C GLN A 149 -19.22 0.12 19.38
N CYS A 150 -18.99 1.33 18.85
CA CYS A 150 -18.11 1.54 17.70
C CYS A 150 -17.01 2.59 17.98
N ILE A 151 -16.98 3.16 19.18
CA ILE A 151 -15.92 4.10 19.58
C ILE A 151 -14.65 3.30 19.81
N ASP A 152 -13.57 3.69 19.14
CA ASP A 152 -12.25 3.03 19.20
C ASP A 152 -12.34 1.52 18.95
N SER A 153 -13.20 1.14 18.00
CA SER A 153 -13.31 -0.24 17.53
C SER A 153 -12.14 -0.63 16.64
N ASP A 154 -11.73 -1.89 16.73
CA ASP A 154 -10.58 -2.44 16.04
C ASP A 154 -10.97 -3.06 14.69
N PRO A 155 -10.11 -2.98 13.67
CA PRO A 155 -10.27 -3.72 12.43
C PRO A 155 -9.97 -5.22 12.66
N GLY A 156 -10.27 -6.04 11.65
CA GLY A 156 -9.88 -7.45 11.67
C GLY A 156 -8.36 -7.60 11.60
N ASP A 157 -7.78 -8.32 12.56
CA ASP A 157 -6.33 -8.45 12.70
C ASP A 157 -5.68 -9.29 11.61
N ASN A 158 -4.57 -8.82 11.03
CA ASN A 158 -3.74 -9.62 10.12
C ASN A 158 -2.23 -9.33 10.17
N ALA A 159 -1.80 -8.36 10.97
CA ALA A 159 -0.43 -7.86 11.05
C ALA A 159 -0.15 -7.31 12.45
N ASN A 160 1.10 -7.02 12.75
CA ASN A 160 1.51 -6.27 13.95
C ASN A 160 2.44 -5.13 13.52
N PHE A 161 2.35 -3.97 14.16
CA PHE A 161 3.35 -2.92 14.06
C PHE A 161 4.58 -3.31 14.86
N CYS A 162 5.76 -3.08 14.29
CA CYS A 162 7.03 -3.25 15.00
C CYS A 162 7.54 -1.89 15.44
N TYR A 163 7.77 -1.00 14.48
CA TYR A 163 8.14 0.37 14.76
C TYR A 163 7.79 1.28 13.59
N THR A 164 7.73 2.56 13.89
CA THR A 164 7.62 3.61 12.88
C THR A 164 8.79 4.56 13.03
N ASP A 165 9.56 4.74 11.97
CA ASP A 165 10.55 5.81 11.88
C ASP A 165 9.89 7.01 11.17
N HIS A 166 9.65 8.09 11.91
CA HIS A 166 8.94 9.27 11.42
C HIS A 166 9.74 10.04 10.35
N SER A 167 11.05 9.81 10.25
CA SER A 167 11.85 10.43 9.19
C SER A 167 11.49 9.91 7.80
N ARG A 168 11.02 8.65 7.72
CA ARG A 168 10.62 7.98 6.47
C ARG A 168 9.36 8.57 5.85
N SER A 169 8.49 9.16 6.66
CA SER A 169 7.16 9.64 6.23
C SER A 169 6.90 11.07 6.68
N SER A 170 7.95 11.84 6.94
CA SER A 170 7.85 13.15 7.60
C SER A 170 6.94 14.15 6.87
N THR A 171 6.95 14.12 5.54
CA THR A 171 6.10 14.96 4.68
C THR A 171 4.66 14.50 4.64
N ALA A 172 4.42 13.19 4.70
CA ALA A 172 3.07 12.63 4.75
C ALA A 172 2.43 12.80 6.15
N THR A 173 3.20 12.56 7.21
CA THR A 173 2.67 12.50 8.58
C THR A 173 2.74 13.82 9.33
N HIS A 174 3.34 14.85 8.74
CA HIS A 174 3.60 16.15 9.37
C HIS A 174 4.49 16.07 10.62
N VAL A 175 5.27 15.00 10.77
CA VAL A 175 6.19 14.77 11.89
C VAL A 175 7.63 14.82 11.38
N ALA A 176 8.42 15.79 11.84
CA ALA A 176 9.76 16.03 11.31
C ALA A 176 10.78 14.91 11.59
N GLY A 177 10.51 14.02 12.55
CA GLY A 177 11.40 12.91 12.90
C GLY A 177 11.10 12.31 14.28
N GLY A 178 11.94 11.37 14.69
CA GLY A 178 11.70 10.52 15.86
C GLY A 178 11.18 9.14 15.44
N PHE A 179 10.76 8.34 16.42
CA PHE A 179 10.23 7.02 16.15
C PHE A 179 9.25 6.57 17.24
N SER A 180 8.37 5.65 16.87
CA SER A 180 7.46 4.92 17.77
C SER A 180 7.83 3.45 17.77
N ILE A 181 7.84 2.80 18.95
CA ILE A 181 8.10 1.36 19.10
C ILE A 181 6.82 0.68 19.58
N PHE A 182 6.45 -0.42 18.93
CA PHE A 182 5.25 -1.20 19.20
C PHE A 182 5.63 -2.64 19.63
N GLY A 183 6.47 -2.73 20.65
CA GLY A 183 6.87 -4.02 21.22
C GLY A 183 7.39 -3.88 22.65
N ASP A 184 7.15 -4.90 23.46
CA ASP A 184 7.73 -5.02 24.79
C ASP A 184 8.95 -5.93 24.73
N ILE A 185 10.08 -5.33 24.35
CA ILE A 185 11.36 -6.04 24.20
C ILE A 185 11.83 -6.68 25.51
N GLN A 186 11.48 -6.10 26.66
CA GLN A 186 11.90 -6.63 27.96
C GLN A 186 11.17 -7.92 28.32
N ASN A 187 9.86 -7.97 28.06
CA ASN A 187 9.04 -9.14 28.35
C ASN A 187 8.81 -10.05 27.14
N GLY A 188 9.38 -9.70 25.99
CA GLY A 188 9.25 -10.45 24.74
C GLY A 188 7.83 -10.47 24.17
N LYS A 189 7.00 -9.45 24.46
CA LYS A 189 5.64 -9.38 23.91
C LYS A 189 5.64 -8.57 22.62
N GLU A 190 4.94 -9.11 21.63
CA GLU A 190 4.61 -8.48 20.35
C GLU A 190 3.09 -8.21 20.32
N ASN A 191 2.62 -7.37 19.39
CA ASN A 191 1.22 -6.96 19.29
C ASN A 191 0.71 -6.24 20.56
N ILE A 192 1.32 -5.11 20.88
CA ILE A 192 0.88 -4.26 22.01
C ILE A 192 -0.05 -3.12 21.57
N GLU A 193 -0.13 -2.90 20.26
CA GLU A 193 -0.91 -1.88 19.57
C GLU A 193 -2.40 -2.23 19.43
N GLY A 194 -2.76 -3.51 19.59
CA GLY A 194 -4.11 -4.01 19.32
C GLY A 194 -4.24 -4.56 17.90
N SER A 195 -5.47 -4.85 17.48
CA SER A 195 -5.68 -5.43 16.15
C SER A 195 -5.38 -4.41 15.07
N ILE A 196 -4.59 -4.79 14.08
CA ILE A 196 -4.32 -3.95 12.92
C ILE A 196 -4.54 -4.73 11.63
N HIS A 197 -4.90 -4.01 10.58
CA HIS A 197 -5.07 -4.61 9.26
C HIS A 197 -4.16 -3.93 8.26
N CYS A 198 -3.31 -4.68 7.57
CA CYS A 198 -2.47 -4.17 6.49
C CYS A 198 -2.80 -4.88 5.18
N HIS A 199 -2.90 -4.12 4.10
CA HIS A 199 -3.16 -4.65 2.75
C HIS A 199 -2.46 -3.79 1.71
N GLY A 200 -1.79 -4.42 0.74
CA GLY A 200 -1.07 -3.71 -0.31
C GLY A 200 -1.06 -4.38 -1.66
N PHE A 201 -0.10 -3.94 -2.46
CA PHE A 201 0.15 -4.43 -3.81
C PHE A 201 1.61 -4.16 -4.17
N ALA A 202 2.11 -4.95 -5.11
CA ALA A 202 3.41 -4.73 -5.74
C ALA A 202 3.25 -4.70 -7.27
N TRP A 203 4.26 -4.19 -7.96
CA TRP A 203 4.25 -4.16 -9.41
C TRP A 203 5.63 -4.47 -10.01
N GLY A 204 5.63 -4.78 -11.30
CA GLY A 204 6.85 -5.11 -12.04
C GLY A 204 7.68 -3.88 -12.41
N ASP A 205 8.97 -4.09 -12.67
CA ASP A 205 9.90 -3.06 -13.14
C ASP A 205 9.57 -2.58 -14.57
N ASP A 206 8.89 -3.41 -15.38
CA ASP A 206 8.39 -2.98 -16.69
C ASP A 206 7.13 -2.14 -16.50
N ALA A 207 7.18 -0.88 -16.95
CA ALA A 207 6.03 0.03 -16.93
C ALA A 207 4.83 -0.49 -17.74
N ARG A 208 5.02 -1.50 -18.60
CA ARG A 208 3.98 -2.16 -19.41
C ARG A 208 3.39 -3.40 -18.77
N ASP A 209 3.93 -3.82 -17.63
CA ASP A 209 3.31 -4.89 -16.87
C ASP A 209 1.93 -4.46 -16.38
N SER A 210 0.93 -5.34 -16.43
CA SER A 210 -0.43 -5.03 -15.98
C SER A 210 -0.44 -4.49 -14.54
N SER A 211 0.40 -5.04 -13.66
CA SER A 211 0.51 -4.53 -12.28
C SER A 211 1.03 -3.09 -12.23
N SER A 212 1.90 -2.69 -13.16
CA SER A 212 2.47 -1.34 -13.24
C SER A 212 1.50 -0.33 -13.84
N ILE A 213 0.73 -0.74 -14.85
CA ILE A 213 -0.28 0.10 -15.51
C ILE A 213 -1.43 0.39 -14.55
N TYR A 214 -1.92 -0.64 -13.85
CA TYR A 214 -3.12 -0.55 -13.01
C TYR A 214 -2.80 -0.36 -11.51
N LYS A 215 -1.59 0.07 -11.16
CA LYS A 215 -1.21 0.27 -9.75
C LYS A 215 -2.05 1.32 -9.02
N GLY A 216 -2.50 2.37 -9.72
CA GLY A 216 -3.44 3.34 -9.14
C GLY A 216 -4.85 2.76 -8.95
N ASN A 217 -5.30 1.86 -9.83
CA ASN A 217 -6.54 1.10 -9.63
C ASN A 217 -6.44 0.24 -8.37
N ASN A 218 -5.31 -0.46 -8.18
CA ASN A 218 -5.04 -1.26 -7.00
C ASN A 218 -5.08 -0.41 -5.72
N LEU A 219 -4.40 0.74 -5.71
CA LEU A 219 -4.46 1.66 -4.58
C LEU A 219 -5.89 2.11 -4.28
N PHE A 220 -6.65 2.51 -5.30
CA PHE A 220 -8.05 2.91 -5.12
C PHE A 220 -8.89 1.77 -4.54
N PHE A 221 -8.75 0.57 -5.09
CA PHE A 221 -9.50 -0.60 -4.67
C PHE A 221 -9.21 -0.94 -3.20
N ILE A 222 -7.93 -1.06 -2.84
CA ILE A 222 -7.51 -1.41 -1.48
C ILE A 222 -7.87 -0.29 -0.50
N SER A 223 -7.42 0.93 -0.76
CA SER A 223 -7.53 2.00 0.23
C SER A 223 -8.96 2.49 0.41
N MET A 224 -9.61 2.85 -0.69
CA MET A 224 -10.89 3.54 -0.65
C MET A 224 -12.07 2.58 -0.75
N TYR A 225 -12.04 1.62 -1.67
CA TYR A 225 -13.24 0.82 -1.96
C TYR A 225 -13.43 -0.39 -1.03
N ASP A 226 -12.45 -1.27 -0.90
CA ASP A 226 -12.55 -2.47 -0.08
C ASP A 226 -12.47 -2.09 1.40
N HIS A 227 -11.34 -1.55 1.86
CA HIS A 227 -11.11 -1.37 3.29
C HIS A 227 -11.88 -0.19 3.89
N MET A 228 -11.82 1.00 3.30
CA MET A 228 -12.60 2.13 3.84
C MET A 228 -14.10 2.01 3.54
N TYR A 229 -14.50 2.07 2.26
CA TYR A 229 -15.92 2.14 1.89
C TYR A 229 -16.65 0.86 2.24
N THR A 230 -16.08 -0.33 2.00
CA THR A 230 -16.79 -1.61 2.19
C THR A 230 -16.70 -2.14 3.60
N ARG A 231 -15.54 -2.02 4.26
CA ARG A 231 -15.26 -2.62 5.58
C ARG A 231 -15.11 -1.63 6.72
N GLY A 232 -15.15 -0.33 6.46
CA GLY A 232 -15.03 0.68 7.51
C GLY A 232 -13.65 0.84 8.15
N TYR A 233 -12.58 0.29 7.57
CA TYR A 233 -11.24 0.39 8.14
C TYR A 233 -10.61 1.75 7.87
N VAL A 234 -10.10 2.38 8.92
CA VAL A 234 -9.64 3.77 8.95
C VAL A 234 -8.47 3.97 9.92
N ARG A 235 -7.91 5.19 9.90
CA ARG A 235 -6.80 5.68 10.73
C ARG A 235 -5.46 5.02 10.43
N ASN A 236 -4.39 5.78 10.66
CA ASN A 236 -3.02 5.35 10.49
C ASN A 236 -2.39 4.88 11.80
N ALA A 237 -1.31 4.11 11.69
CA ALA A 237 -0.36 3.95 12.80
C ALA A 237 0.19 5.31 13.24
N PRO A 238 0.37 5.57 14.54
CA PRO A 238 0.99 6.80 15.01
C PRO A 238 2.33 7.10 14.33
N GLY A 239 2.36 8.22 13.60
CA GLY A 239 3.53 8.72 12.88
C GLY A 239 3.94 7.94 11.64
N SER A 240 3.03 7.12 11.08
CA SER A 240 3.12 6.52 9.73
C SER A 240 2.02 7.09 8.85
N ALA A 241 2.18 7.07 7.53
CA ALA A 241 1.05 7.25 6.63
C ALA A 241 0.03 6.10 6.84
N MET A 242 -1.25 6.36 6.55
CA MET A 242 -2.28 5.30 6.51
C MET A 242 -2.06 4.41 5.29
N CYS A 243 -1.77 5.01 4.14
CA CYS A 243 -1.25 4.29 2.97
C CYS A 243 -0.15 5.08 2.29
N GLY A 244 0.80 4.36 1.71
CA GLY A 244 1.89 4.93 0.95
C GLY A 244 2.72 3.86 0.26
N CYS A 245 3.75 4.30 -0.45
CA CYS A 245 4.84 3.42 -0.84
C CYS A 245 5.43 2.72 0.39
N ALA A 246 5.91 1.48 0.24
CA ALA A 246 6.46 0.71 1.36
C ALA A 246 7.54 1.47 2.13
N GLU A 247 8.36 2.26 1.43
CA GLU A 247 9.38 3.18 1.94
C GLU A 247 8.84 4.11 3.04
N ASN A 248 7.58 4.57 2.90
CA ASN A 248 6.94 5.56 3.76
C ASN A 248 6.07 4.93 4.86
N MET A 249 5.97 3.61 4.90
CA MET A 249 5.09 2.90 5.83
C MET A 249 5.84 2.42 7.08
N ALA A 250 5.09 2.21 8.17
CA ALA A 250 5.59 1.53 9.36
C ALA A 250 6.15 0.15 9.01
N VAL A 251 7.10 -0.32 9.83
CA VAL A 251 7.58 -1.70 9.76
C VAL A 251 6.54 -2.59 10.44
N VAL A 252 6.07 -3.59 9.71
CA VAL A 252 5.00 -4.51 10.12
C VAL A 252 5.41 -5.96 9.90
N THR A 253 4.72 -6.89 10.55
CA THR A 253 4.96 -8.31 10.35
C THR A 253 4.55 -8.79 8.95
N ARG A 254 3.43 -8.32 8.41
CA ARG A 254 2.97 -8.67 7.06
C ARG A 254 1.91 -7.70 6.53
N ALA A 255 1.53 -7.89 5.27
CA ALA A 255 0.36 -7.26 4.68
C ALA A 255 -0.34 -8.24 3.72
N ASP A 256 -1.67 -8.22 3.70
CA ASP A 256 -2.46 -8.87 2.66
C ASP A 256 -2.19 -8.21 1.30
N CYS A 257 -2.63 -8.83 0.20
CA CYS A 257 -2.25 -8.36 -1.13
C CYS A 257 -3.34 -8.52 -2.19
N THR A 258 -3.50 -7.49 -3.04
CA THR A 258 -4.31 -7.56 -4.28
C THR A 258 -3.44 -7.45 -5.53
N GLU A 259 -3.68 -8.35 -6.47
CA GLU A 259 -3.12 -8.30 -7.82
C GLU A 259 -4.19 -8.03 -8.87
N ILE A 260 -3.79 -7.35 -9.95
CA ILE A 260 -4.67 -7.02 -11.07
C ILE A 260 -4.58 -8.09 -12.14
N GLU A 261 -5.75 -8.54 -12.60
CA GLU A 261 -5.91 -9.19 -13.89
C GLU A 261 -6.73 -8.28 -14.81
N SER A 262 -6.23 -8.01 -16.02
CA SER A 262 -6.84 -7.05 -16.94
C SER A 262 -7.12 -7.67 -18.31
N GLU A 263 -8.32 -7.45 -18.84
CA GLU A 263 -8.68 -7.77 -20.23
C GLU A 263 -8.77 -6.49 -21.07
N GLU A 264 -7.99 -6.44 -22.16
CA GLU A 264 -7.85 -5.24 -22.99
C GLU A 264 -8.04 -5.59 -24.48
N GLU A 265 -8.64 -4.66 -25.23
CA GLU A 265 -8.85 -4.81 -26.67
C GLU A 265 -7.96 -3.84 -27.44
N PHE A 266 -7.04 -4.38 -28.24
CA PHE A 266 -6.15 -3.59 -29.10
C PHE A 266 -6.49 -3.75 -30.58
N LYS A 267 -6.32 -2.67 -31.33
CA LYS A 267 -6.38 -2.68 -32.80
C LYS A 267 -5.00 -2.48 -33.38
N LEU A 268 -4.55 -3.46 -34.16
CA LEU A 268 -3.33 -3.37 -34.95
C LEU A 268 -3.68 -2.96 -36.38
N SER A 269 -3.05 -1.89 -36.87
CA SER A 269 -3.22 -1.44 -38.25
C SER A 269 -1.88 -1.31 -38.96
N TYR A 270 -1.81 -1.76 -40.21
CA TYR A 270 -0.61 -1.62 -41.04
C TYR A 270 -0.96 -0.95 -42.37
N ASP A 271 -0.27 0.15 -42.66
CA ASP A 271 -0.37 0.85 -43.94
C ASP A 271 0.77 0.40 -44.86
N ALA A 272 0.42 -0.34 -45.91
CA ALA A 272 1.38 -0.84 -46.89
C ALA A 272 2.01 0.25 -47.78
N GLY A 273 1.36 1.42 -47.91
CA GLY A 273 1.87 2.54 -48.70
C GLY A 273 2.96 3.32 -47.98
N THR A 274 2.85 3.46 -46.66
CA THR A 274 3.83 4.14 -45.81
C THR A 274 4.74 3.19 -45.04
N SER A 275 4.44 1.88 -45.06
CA SER A 275 5.11 0.84 -44.26
C SER A 275 5.07 1.12 -42.76
N VAL A 276 3.99 1.74 -42.27
CA VAL A 276 3.80 2.10 -40.86
C VAL A 276 2.88 1.08 -40.19
N LEU A 277 3.30 0.58 -39.03
CA LEU A 277 2.50 -0.19 -38.09
C LEU A 277 2.02 0.73 -36.98
N SER A 278 0.75 0.65 -36.60
CA SER A 278 0.18 1.36 -35.46
C SER A 278 -0.61 0.40 -34.56
N VAL A 279 -0.60 0.70 -33.26
CA VAL A 279 -1.39 0.03 -32.23
C VAL A 279 -2.27 1.08 -31.58
N GLU A 280 -3.53 0.74 -31.34
CA GLU A 280 -4.52 1.58 -30.66
C GLU A 280 -5.18 0.74 -29.57
N LEU A 281 -5.20 1.24 -28.33
CA LEU A 281 -6.00 0.65 -27.26
C LEU A 281 -7.45 1.07 -27.49
N LEU A 282 -8.30 0.14 -27.91
CA LEU A 282 -9.71 0.44 -28.20
C LEU A 282 -10.52 0.63 -26.93
N ARG A 283 -10.30 -0.26 -25.95
CA ARG A 283 -10.96 -0.22 -24.64
C ARG A 283 -10.32 -1.21 -23.66
N ILE A 284 -10.57 -0.95 -22.39
CA ILE A 284 -10.36 -1.87 -21.29
C ILE A 284 -11.69 -2.59 -21.06
N VAL A 285 -11.69 -3.91 -21.24
CA VAL A 285 -12.89 -4.74 -21.14
C VAL A 285 -13.25 -4.96 -19.69
N ASP A 286 -12.24 -5.32 -18.89
CA ASP A 286 -12.38 -5.59 -17.46
C ASP A 286 -11.04 -5.42 -16.72
N VAL A 287 -11.14 -5.03 -15.46
CA VAL A 287 -10.03 -4.99 -14.50
C VAL A 287 -10.53 -5.68 -13.24
N ASP A 288 -9.98 -6.85 -12.97
CA ASP A 288 -10.28 -7.70 -11.83
C ASP A 288 -9.26 -7.48 -10.71
N PHE A 289 -9.78 -7.41 -9.49
CA PHE A 289 -9.01 -7.23 -8.25
C PHE A 289 -9.01 -8.56 -7.50
N ASN A 290 -7.94 -9.34 -7.66
CA ASN A 290 -7.82 -10.67 -7.09
C ASN A 290 -6.90 -10.67 -5.87
N ALA A 291 -7.12 -11.58 -4.92
CA ALA A 291 -6.11 -11.84 -3.90
C ALA A 291 -4.83 -12.33 -4.58
N CYS A 292 -3.68 -11.84 -4.12
CA CYS A 292 -2.40 -12.21 -4.70
C CYS A 292 -2.13 -13.71 -4.56
N ASN A 293 -1.58 -14.32 -5.59
CA ASN A 293 -0.98 -15.65 -5.47
C ASN A 293 0.51 -15.51 -5.15
N GLY A 294 0.99 -16.21 -4.13
CA GLY A 294 2.36 -16.09 -3.63
C GLY A 294 2.90 -17.42 -3.16
N VAL A 295 4.22 -17.56 -3.11
CA VAL A 295 4.88 -18.71 -2.51
C VAL A 295 5.84 -18.24 -1.42
N ASP A 296 5.87 -18.98 -0.32
CA ASP A 296 6.83 -18.72 0.76
C ASP A 296 8.25 -19.14 0.35
N ALA A 297 9.22 -18.92 1.24
CA ALA A 297 10.62 -19.27 0.99
C ALA A 297 10.88 -20.79 0.83
N ASP A 298 9.95 -21.62 1.30
CA ASP A 298 10.02 -23.09 1.21
C ASP A 298 9.26 -23.62 -0.03
N GLY A 299 8.60 -22.73 -0.79
CA GLY A 299 7.83 -23.05 -2.00
C GLY A 299 6.41 -23.53 -1.72
N ASN A 300 5.85 -23.26 -0.53
CA ASN A 300 4.45 -23.54 -0.23
C ASN A 300 3.56 -22.36 -0.64
N ASP A 301 2.30 -22.65 -0.96
CA ASP A 301 1.29 -21.63 -1.26
C ASP A 301 1.12 -20.69 -0.04
N ASP A 302 1.40 -19.41 -0.25
CA ASP A 302 1.24 -18.34 0.73
C ASP A 302 0.48 -17.19 0.05
N ASN A 303 -0.71 -17.53 -0.40
CA ASN A 303 -1.60 -16.61 -1.10
C ASN A 303 -2.10 -15.53 -0.15
N ASN A 304 -2.41 -14.38 -0.74
CA ASN A 304 -2.82 -13.16 -0.04
C ASN A 304 -1.74 -12.65 0.92
N ASP A 305 -0.47 -12.84 0.61
CA ASP A 305 0.66 -12.22 1.32
C ASP A 305 1.51 -11.38 0.36
N LEU A 306 1.77 -10.12 0.74
CA LEU A 306 2.48 -9.16 -0.11
C LEU A 306 3.97 -9.52 -0.29
N GLU A 307 4.63 -10.06 0.73
CA GLU A 307 6.03 -10.48 0.62
C GLU A 307 6.12 -11.67 -0.36
N SER A 308 5.26 -12.67 -0.19
CA SER A 308 5.21 -13.86 -1.03
C SER A 308 4.80 -13.56 -2.48
N TYR A 309 3.91 -12.58 -2.70
CA TYR A 309 3.61 -12.06 -4.04
C TYR A 309 4.82 -11.38 -4.68
N TYR A 310 5.52 -10.52 -3.94
CA TYR A 310 6.70 -9.84 -4.47
C TYR A 310 7.80 -10.85 -4.85
N ARG A 311 8.01 -11.88 -4.03
CA ARG A 311 8.91 -12.99 -4.34
C ARG A 311 8.59 -13.61 -5.69
N ARG A 312 7.30 -13.88 -5.96
CA ARG A 312 6.82 -14.40 -7.26
C ARG A 312 7.23 -13.48 -8.41
N LEU A 313 7.05 -12.16 -8.26
CA LEU A 313 7.48 -11.18 -9.27
C LEU A 313 8.99 -11.25 -9.55
N VAL A 314 9.82 -11.44 -8.52
CA VAL A 314 11.27 -11.60 -8.69
C VAL A 314 11.62 -12.91 -9.40
N GLU A 315 10.99 -14.02 -9.01
CA GLU A 315 11.20 -15.33 -9.63
C GLU A 315 10.77 -15.37 -11.09
N GLU A 316 9.71 -14.63 -11.44
CA GLU A 316 9.24 -14.41 -12.80
C GLU A 316 10.12 -13.42 -13.60
N GLY A 317 11.13 -12.80 -12.96
CA GLY A 317 12.00 -11.80 -13.56
C GLY A 317 11.33 -10.47 -13.85
N ARG A 318 10.20 -10.19 -13.18
CA ARG A 318 9.40 -8.97 -13.32
C ARG A 318 9.81 -7.89 -12.31
N ALA A 319 10.47 -8.24 -11.21
CA ALA A 319 10.93 -7.30 -10.20
C ALA A 319 12.38 -7.59 -9.75
N SER A 320 13.03 -6.58 -9.17
CA SER A 320 14.41 -6.67 -8.69
C SER A 320 14.51 -7.37 -7.32
N GLN A 321 15.43 -8.34 -7.21
CA GLN A 321 15.82 -8.96 -5.94
C GLN A 321 16.28 -7.91 -4.91
N SER A 322 16.96 -6.84 -5.34
CA SER A 322 17.40 -5.79 -4.42
C SER A 322 16.24 -5.00 -3.82
N ASN A 323 15.15 -4.83 -4.56
CA ASN A 323 13.95 -4.16 -4.04
C ASN A 323 13.17 -5.09 -3.10
N PHE A 324 13.14 -6.38 -3.41
CA PHE A 324 12.57 -7.37 -2.52
C PHE A 324 13.28 -7.43 -1.16
N GLU A 325 14.61 -7.43 -1.14
CA GLU A 325 15.40 -7.39 0.11
C GLU A 325 15.13 -6.12 0.94
N LYS A 326 14.85 -4.99 0.29
CA LYS A 326 14.43 -3.76 0.98
C LYS A 326 13.02 -3.90 1.56
N LEU A 327 12.09 -4.50 0.81
CA LEU A 327 10.73 -4.75 1.28
C LEU A 327 10.71 -5.68 2.49
N GLN A 328 11.56 -6.72 2.54
CA GLN A 328 11.69 -7.64 3.67
C GLN A 328 12.19 -6.98 4.97
N LYS A 329 12.74 -5.76 4.90
CA LYS A 329 13.05 -4.96 6.10
C LYS A 329 11.84 -4.22 6.65
N ILE A 330 10.80 -4.09 5.84
CA ILE A 330 9.54 -3.41 6.17
C ILE A 330 8.47 -4.43 6.53
N LEU A 331 8.39 -5.54 5.77
CA LEU A 331 7.57 -6.71 6.06
C LEU A 331 8.48 -7.77 6.69
N VAL A 332 8.52 -7.83 8.02
CA VAL A 332 9.53 -8.61 8.74
C VAL A 332 9.14 -10.07 8.96
N GLY A 333 7.93 -10.47 8.57
CA GLY A 333 7.35 -11.80 8.76
C GLY A 333 6.58 -11.96 10.07
N THR A 334 5.75 -13.00 10.13
CA THR A 334 4.83 -13.28 11.26
C THR A 334 5.37 -14.21 12.32
N ASP A 335 6.54 -14.81 12.10
CA ASP A 335 7.13 -15.71 13.09
C ASP A 335 7.42 -14.94 14.39
N ALA A 336 7.07 -15.58 15.51
CA ALA A 336 7.24 -14.98 16.83
C ALA A 336 8.69 -14.51 17.07
N GLY A 337 8.84 -13.26 17.49
CA GLY A 337 10.12 -12.64 17.78
C GLY A 337 10.77 -11.89 16.62
N LYS A 338 10.26 -12.01 15.38
CA LYS A 338 10.82 -11.26 14.24
C LYS A 338 10.57 -9.76 14.36
N CYS A 339 9.42 -9.37 14.89
CA CYS A 339 9.07 -7.97 15.11
C CYS A 339 9.98 -7.35 16.18
N ASN A 340 10.18 -8.06 17.29
CA ASN A 340 11.13 -7.67 18.34
C ASN A 340 12.57 -7.62 17.83
N ALA A 341 12.98 -8.56 16.97
CA ALA A 341 14.32 -8.54 16.37
C ALA A 341 14.52 -7.29 15.50
N ALA A 342 13.53 -6.93 14.67
CA ALA A 342 13.57 -5.73 13.85
C ALA A 342 13.65 -4.45 14.70
N ILE A 343 12.92 -4.40 15.82
CA ILE A 343 13.00 -3.29 16.79
C ILE A 343 14.41 -3.18 17.38
N VAL A 344 15.02 -4.30 17.80
CA VAL A 344 16.38 -4.29 18.38
C VAL A 344 17.40 -3.81 17.35
N GLU A 345 17.35 -4.32 16.13
CA GLU A 345 18.23 -3.88 15.04
C GLU A 345 18.09 -2.37 14.78
N PHE A 346 16.85 -1.88 14.67
CA PHE A 346 16.58 -0.46 14.51
C PHE A 346 17.12 0.38 15.68
N MET A 347 16.90 -0.03 16.92
CA MET A 347 17.41 0.69 18.10
C MET A 347 18.95 0.75 18.10
N GLU A 348 19.63 -0.33 17.72
CA GLU A 348 21.08 -0.36 17.58
C GLU A 348 21.58 0.60 16.49
N GLU A 349 20.89 0.69 15.35
CA GLU A 349 21.18 1.66 14.29
C GLU A 349 21.01 3.12 14.76
N GLN A 350 20.03 3.38 15.64
CA GLN A 350 19.85 4.68 16.29
C GLN A 350 20.87 4.95 17.41
N GLY A 351 21.78 4.01 17.69
CA GLY A 351 22.77 4.11 18.77
C GLY A 351 22.18 3.89 20.18
N ILE A 352 21.00 3.28 20.28
CA ILE A 352 20.29 2.98 21.52
C ILE A 352 20.51 1.50 21.86
N VAL A 353 21.45 1.22 22.76
CA VAL A 353 21.78 -0.15 23.18
C VAL A 353 21.25 -0.45 24.58
N GLN A 354 20.78 -1.68 24.80
CA GLN A 354 20.44 -2.14 26.15
C GLN A 354 21.70 -2.25 27.03
N SER A 355 21.62 -1.69 28.24
CA SER A 355 22.75 -1.58 29.19
C SER A 355 23.36 -2.92 29.62
N SER A 356 22.67 -4.05 29.44
CA SER A 356 23.20 -5.38 29.74
C SER A 356 24.35 -5.81 28.83
N THR A 357 24.45 -5.26 27.62
CA THR A 357 25.55 -5.52 26.66
C THR A 357 26.74 -4.58 26.88
N SER A 358 26.52 -3.43 27.52
CA SER A 358 27.54 -2.41 27.81
C SER A 358 28.56 -2.83 28.88
N ALA A 359 28.33 -3.92 29.60
CA ALA A 359 29.28 -4.46 30.57
C ALA A 359 30.46 -5.21 29.92
N ALA A 360 30.40 -5.56 28.64
CA ALA A 360 31.42 -6.37 27.98
C ALA A 360 32.45 -5.57 27.16
N THR A 361 32.20 -4.30 26.80
CA THR A 361 33.09 -3.55 25.88
C THR A 361 33.21 -2.04 26.12
N ALA A 362 32.71 -1.49 27.22
CA ALA A 362 32.88 -0.06 27.51
C ALA A 362 34.30 0.29 28.01
N ASN A 363 35.19 0.66 27.09
CA ASN A 363 36.29 1.58 27.42
C ASN A 363 35.69 2.91 27.89
N LYS A 364 36.08 3.34 29.09
CA LYS A 364 35.67 4.60 29.73
C LYS A 364 35.78 5.79 28.78
N GLY A 365 34.64 6.37 28.42
CA GLY A 365 34.53 7.68 27.79
C GLY A 365 33.07 8.04 27.49
N ASP A 366 32.47 8.84 28.36
CA ASP A 366 31.20 9.56 28.20
C ASP A 366 29.96 8.77 27.74
N SER A 367 29.38 7.96 28.63
CA SER A 367 27.95 7.63 28.58
C SER A 367 27.19 8.51 29.58
N LYS A 368 26.28 9.35 29.06
CA LYS A 368 25.20 9.92 29.89
C LYS A 368 24.17 8.83 30.12
N GLU A 369 24.07 8.34 31.34
CA GLU A 369 22.97 7.49 31.81
C GLU A 369 21.63 8.21 31.53
N VAL A 370 20.88 7.74 30.54
CA VAL A 370 19.46 8.09 30.41
C VAL A 370 18.69 7.13 31.31
N LYS A 371 18.27 7.62 32.47
CA LYS A 371 17.31 6.89 33.31
C LYS A 371 15.95 6.96 32.63
N VAL A 372 15.52 5.86 32.03
CA VAL A 372 14.13 5.65 31.65
C VAL A 372 13.31 5.74 32.92
N LYS A 373 12.55 6.83 33.08
CA LYS A 373 11.43 6.84 34.02
C LYS A 373 10.34 6.02 33.34
N ASP A 374 10.00 4.90 33.95
CA ASP A 374 8.82 4.12 33.67
C ASP A 374 7.66 4.74 34.48
N PRO A 375 6.79 5.58 33.88
CA PRO A 375 5.49 5.81 34.48
C PRO A 375 4.67 4.55 34.21
N ALA A 376 4.45 3.76 35.27
CA ALA A 376 3.66 2.54 35.27
C ALA A 376 2.46 2.62 34.30
N TYR A 377 2.62 1.99 33.14
CA TYR A 377 1.64 1.97 32.05
C TYR A 377 0.58 0.86 32.24
N GLU A 378 0.61 0.16 33.39
CA GLU A 378 -0.27 -0.98 33.66
C GLU A 378 -1.72 -0.62 34.01
N ASN A 379 -2.08 0.67 34.12
CA ASN A 379 -3.44 1.10 34.50
C ASN A 379 -4.11 2.04 33.48
N ALA A 380 -3.56 2.23 32.28
CA ALA A 380 -4.16 3.12 31.28
C ALA A 380 -5.38 2.52 30.56
N SER A 381 -5.61 1.20 30.68
CA SER A 381 -6.79 0.52 30.10
C SER A 381 -7.88 0.18 31.12
N GLU A 382 -7.78 0.64 32.37
CA GLU A 382 -8.88 0.55 33.33
C GLU A 382 -9.60 1.89 33.37
N GLY A 383 -10.73 1.97 32.65
CA GLY A 383 -11.59 3.15 32.64
C GLY A 383 -11.92 3.63 34.04
N GLY A 384 -11.45 4.84 34.36
CA GLY A 384 -11.74 5.52 35.61
C GLY A 384 -12.14 6.95 35.32
N ASP A 385 -13.40 7.28 35.60
CA ASP A 385 -13.91 8.65 35.67
C ASP A 385 -13.09 9.44 36.69
N GLY A 386 -12.03 10.11 36.22
CA GLY A 386 -11.18 10.98 37.00
C GLY A 386 -11.06 12.32 36.33
N ASP A 387 -11.49 13.38 37.02
CA ASP A 387 -11.38 14.77 36.58
C ASP A 387 -10.00 15.06 35.96
N MET A 388 -10.02 15.58 34.72
CA MET A 388 -8.81 16.07 34.06
C MET A 388 -8.13 17.11 34.96
N PRO A 389 -6.82 16.98 35.23
CA PRO A 389 -6.09 18.04 35.91
C PRO A 389 -6.01 19.29 35.00
N ASP A 390 -6.28 20.45 35.59
CA ASP A 390 -6.20 21.75 34.90
C ASP A 390 -4.84 21.98 34.24
N ALA A 391 -4.87 22.48 33.00
CA ALA A 391 -3.68 22.81 32.22
C ALA A 391 -2.85 23.92 32.91
N PRO A 392 -1.51 23.80 32.98
CA PRO A 392 -0.65 24.82 33.56
C PRO A 392 -0.65 26.10 32.73
N ALA A 393 -0.95 27.22 33.38
CA ALA A 393 -1.14 28.54 32.81
C ALA A 393 0.18 29.28 32.44
N GLU A 394 1.10 28.63 31.74
CA GLU A 394 2.35 29.26 31.30
C GLU A 394 2.60 29.12 29.78
N PHE A 395 1.59 29.38 28.96
CA PHE A 395 1.81 29.87 27.59
C PHE A 395 0.60 30.74 27.17
N VAL A 396 0.71 32.04 27.46
CA VAL A 396 -0.03 33.11 26.76
C VAL A 396 0.99 34.09 26.21
#